data_AF-A0A966JN36-F1
#
_entry.id   AF-A0A966JN36-F1
#
_cell.length_a   1.000
_cell.length_b   1.000
_cell.length_c   1.000
_cell.angle_alpha   90.00
_cell.angle_beta   90.00
_cell.angle_gamma   90.00
#
_symmetry.space_group_name_H-M   'P 1'
#
loop_
_entity.id
_entity.type
_entity.pdbx_description
1 polymer ?
#
loop_
_entity_poly.entity_id
_entity_poly.type
_entity_poly.pdbx_seq_one_letter_code
_entity_poly.pdbx_strand_id
1 'polypeptide(L)'
;MRNGEIKRVRSQSVSDEQLSTILHVDMDAFFASVSELDHPEYKGKPLVVGAGARGVVLSANYAARKFGIRAAMPVGRAQRLAPHALFIPPDHQRYSAVSERIMSIFAQFTPLVEPLSLDEAFLDVTGSAKLFGTGREIAQAIRTQVFAAEKITCSVGIAT
;
A
#
# COMPACT_ATOMS: atom_id res chain seq x y z
N MET A 1 3.15 14.82 -69.91
CA MET A 1 3.35 15.49 -68.61
C MET A 1 2.35 14.90 -67.60
N ARG A 2 2.88 14.24 -66.56
CA ARG A 2 2.31 13.86 -65.25
C ARG A 2 0.96 13.10 -65.18
N ASN A 3 1.04 11.77 -65.14
CA ASN A 3 0.04 10.93 -64.46
C ASN A 3 0.40 10.86 -62.97
N GLY A 4 -0.48 11.37 -62.11
CA GLY A 4 -0.32 11.34 -60.65
C GLY A 4 -0.70 9.99 -60.09
N GLU A 5 0.30 9.24 -59.59
CA GLU A 5 0.07 8.07 -58.74
C GLU A 5 -0.45 8.52 -57.38
N ILE A 6 -1.71 8.18 -57.09
CA ILE A 6 -2.28 8.29 -55.75
C ILE A 6 -1.62 7.20 -54.89
N LYS A 7 -0.57 7.57 -54.15
CA LYS A 7 0.00 6.72 -53.11
C LYS A 7 -1.05 6.55 -52.00
N ARG A 8 -1.64 5.35 -51.94
CA ARG A 8 -2.48 4.91 -50.82
C ARG A 8 -1.62 4.95 -49.55
N VAL A 9 -1.84 5.96 -48.70
CA VAL A 9 -1.28 6.01 -47.35
C VAL A 9 -1.84 4.80 -46.61
N ARG A 10 -0.98 3.82 -46.30
CA ARG A 10 -1.35 2.74 -45.39
C ARG A 10 -1.69 3.40 -44.06
N SER A 11 -2.94 3.26 -43.61
CA SER A 11 -3.30 3.57 -42.23
C SER A 11 -2.33 2.82 -41.33
N GLN A 12 -1.56 3.55 -40.52
CA GLN A 12 -0.84 2.95 -39.42
C GLN A 12 -1.89 2.23 -38.57
N SER A 13 -1.80 0.90 -38.55
CA SER A 13 -2.51 0.08 -37.59
C SER A 13 -2.20 0.63 -36.20
N VAL A 14 -3.24 0.92 -35.43
CA VAL A 14 -3.13 1.13 -33.98
C VAL A 14 -2.25 0.00 -33.46
N SER A 15 -1.07 0.37 -32.96
CA SER A 15 -0.10 -0.56 -32.39
C SER A 15 -0.75 -1.34 -31.26
N ASP A 16 -0.41 -2.63 -31.14
CA ASP A 16 -0.81 -3.55 -30.06
C ASP A 16 -1.21 -2.79 -28.79
N GLU A 17 -2.48 -2.90 -28.40
CA GLU A 17 -2.96 -2.42 -27.10
C GLU A 17 -2.11 -3.13 -26.03
N GLN A 18 -1.08 -2.44 -25.55
CA GLN A 18 -0.28 -2.94 -24.45
C GLN A 18 -1.19 -2.95 -23.23
N LEU A 19 -1.70 -4.13 -22.88
CA LEU A 19 -2.55 -4.32 -21.71
C LEU A 19 -1.87 -3.68 -20.50
N SER A 20 -2.61 -2.81 -19.82
CA SER A 20 -2.11 -2.13 -18.63
C SER A 20 -1.70 -3.18 -17.59
N THR A 21 -0.69 -2.89 -16.78
CA THR A 21 -0.38 -3.69 -15.60
C THR A 21 -0.45 -2.77 -14.40
N ILE A 22 -1.51 -2.92 -13.60
CA ILE A 22 -1.77 -2.08 -12.44
C ILE A 22 -1.48 -2.89 -11.18
N LEU A 23 -0.67 -2.30 -10.29
CA LEU A 23 -0.43 -2.82 -8.95
C LEU A 23 -1.27 -2.03 -7.95
N HIS A 24 -1.88 -2.74 -7.02
CA HIS A 24 -2.49 -2.17 -5.84
C HIS A 24 -1.68 -2.58 -4.62
N VAL A 25 -1.11 -1.64 -3.89
CA VAL A 25 -0.22 -1.90 -2.76
C VAL A 25 -0.85 -1.39 -1.48
N ASP A 26 -0.95 -2.25 -0.46
CA ASP A 26 -1.56 -1.95 0.86
C ASP A 26 -0.65 -2.45 1.99
N MET A 27 -0.32 -1.59 2.96
CA MET A 27 0.55 -1.94 4.10
C MET A 27 -0.20 -2.72 5.19
N ASP A 28 0.41 -3.79 5.68
CA ASP A 28 -0.23 -4.64 6.69
C ASP A 28 -0.30 -3.93 8.06
N ALA A 29 -1.52 -3.70 8.56
CA ALA A 29 -1.77 -3.13 9.89
C ALA A 29 -1.01 -1.82 10.17
N PHE A 30 -0.83 -0.99 9.14
CA PHE A 30 0.14 0.12 9.07
C PHE A 30 0.40 0.87 10.37
N PHE A 31 -0.61 1.55 10.95
CA PHE A 31 -0.37 2.36 12.16
C PHE A 31 0.09 1.55 13.37
N ALA A 32 -0.40 0.30 13.51
CA ALA A 32 0.04 -0.57 14.58
C ALA A 32 1.47 -1.07 14.34
N SER A 33 1.81 -1.41 13.10
CA SER A 33 3.18 -1.82 12.73
C SER A 33 4.20 -0.70 12.90
N VAL A 34 3.87 0.55 12.53
CA VAL A 34 4.74 1.71 12.82
C VAL A 34 4.93 1.87 14.32
N SER A 35 3.85 1.81 15.10
CA SER A 35 3.91 1.96 16.55
C SER A 35 4.74 0.86 17.23
N GLU A 36 4.65 -0.40 16.78
CA GLU A 36 5.46 -1.51 17.31
C GLU A 36 6.96 -1.37 17.00
N LEU A 37 7.32 -0.69 15.91
CA LEU A 37 8.72 -0.41 15.57
C LEU A 37 9.30 0.69 16.46
N ASP A 38 8.51 1.71 16.78
CA ASP A 38 8.94 2.81 17.64
C ASP A 38 8.92 2.41 19.13
N HIS A 39 8.06 1.46 19.51
CA HIS A 39 7.87 0.97 20.87
C HIS A 39 8.03 -0.55 20.95
N PRO A 40 9.27 -1.07 21.08
CA PRO A 40 9.54 -2.50 21.14
C PRO A 40 8.76 -3.24 22.24
N GLU A 41 8.36 -2.55 23.31
CA GLU A 41 7.55 -3.07 24.39
C GLU A 41 6.11 -3.45 23.99
N TYR A 42 5.62 -3.00 22.84
CA TYR A 42 4.30 -3.39 22.30
C TYR A 42 4.33 -4.72 21.56
N LYS A 43 5.51 -5.13 21.08
CA LYS A 43 5.67 -6.30 20.22
C LYS A 43 5.10 -7.56 20.86
N GLY A 44 4.26 -8.26 20.09
CA GLY A 44 3.65 -9.52 20.51
C GLY A 44 2.47 -9.37 21.48
N LYS A 45 2.14 -8.15 21.91
CA LYS A 45 0.94 -7.86 22.71
C LYS A 45 -0.21 -7.49 21.77
N PRO A 46 -1.47 -7.76 22.13
CA PRO A 46 -2.62 -7.23 21.39
C PRO A 46 -2.59 -5.70 21.42
N LEU A 47 -2.37 -5.06 20.27
CA LEU A 47 -2.23 -3.60 20.14
C LEU A 47 -3.33 -3.04 19.25
N VAL A 48 -3.92 -1.94 19.71
CA VAL A 48 -4.96 -1.17 19.03
C VAL A 48 -4.55 0.29 18.99
N VAL A 49 -4.45 0.85 17.78
CA VAL A 49 -4.34 2.29 17.55
C VAL A 49 -5.75 2.85 17.45
N GLY A 50 -6.13 3.70 18.40
CA GLY A 50 -7.47 4.24 18.53
C GLY A 50 -7.85 4.35 20.01
N ALA A 51 -8.21 5.56 20.44
CA ALA A 51 -8.47 5.87 21.84
C ALA A 51 -9.65 6.84 21.99
N GLY A 52 -10.11 7.01 23.24
CA GLY A 52 -11.17 7.94 23.61
C GLY A 52 -12.56 7.32 23.63
N ALA A 53 -13.45 7.91 24.44
CA ALA A 53 -14.79 7.36 24.73
C ALA A 53 -15.68 7.22 23.47
N ARG A 54 -15.51 8.10 22.48
CA ARG A 54 -16.20 8.07 21.19
C ARG A 54 -15.27 7.71 20.01
N GLY A 55 -14.09 7.18 20.30
CA GLY A 55 -13.11 6.82 19.30
C GLY A 55 -13.46 5.54 18.55
N VAL A 56 -12.83 5.35 17.41
CA VAL A 56 -12.83 4.11 16.62
C VAL A 56 -11.42 3.55 16.51
N VAL A 57 -11.34 2.24 16.26
CA VAL A 57 -10.09 1.55 15.95
C VAL A 57 -9.61 2.00 14.57
N LEU A 58 -8.44 2.64 14.51
CA LEU A 58 -7.79 3.03 13.26
C LEU A 58 -6.98 1.87 12.70
N SER A 59 -6.22 1.18 13.57
CA SER A 59 -5.50 -0.04 13.23
C SER A 59 -5.44 -0.98 14.43
N ALA A 60 -5.33 -2.27 14.15
CA ALA A 60 -5.10 -3.31 15.15
C ALA A 60 -4.08 -4.29 14.59
N ASN A 61 -3.08 -4.65 15.40
CA ASN A 61 -2.10 -5.65 15.00
C ASN A 61 -2.74 -7.05 14.95
N TYR A 62 -2.03 -8.02 14.36
CA TYR A 62 -2.54 -9.38 14.21
C TYR A 62 -2.89 -10.04 15.55
N ALA A 63 -2.19 -9.72 16.64
CA ALA A 63 -2.51 -10.22 17.97
C ALA A 63 -3.88 -9.72 18.47
N ALA A 64 -4.21 -8.45 18.25
CA ALA A 64 -5.53 -7.89 18.57
C ALA A 64 -6.63 -8.40 17.63
N ARG A 65 -6.34 -8.60 16.34
CA ARG A 65 -7.31 -9.12 15.37
C ARG A 65 -7.83 -10.52 15.72
N LYS A 66 -7.04 -11.33 16.44
CA LYS A 66 -7.48 -12.66 16.95
C LYS A 66 -8.67 -12.58 17.90
N PHE A 67 -8.87 -11.45 18.58
CA PHE A 67 -10.04 -11.19 19.43
C PHE A 67 -11.25 -10.65 18.66
N GLY A 68 -11.17 -10.61 17.32
CA GLY A 68 -12.21 -10.08 16.45
C GLY A 68 -12.21 -8.56 16.34
N ILE A 69 -11.19 -7.87 16.85
CA ILE A 69 -11.01 -6.42 16.71
C ILE A 69 -10.65 -6.09 15.25
N ARG A 70 -11.31 -5.07 14.69
CA ARG A 70 -11.17 -4.65 13.28
C ARG A 70 -11.14 -3.12 13.21
N ALA A 71 -10.60 -2.58 12.12
CA ALA A 71 -10.69 -1.15 11.83
C ALA A 71 -12.16 -0.68 11.80
N ALA A 72 -12.38 0.61 12.09
CA ALA A 72 -13.68 1.27 12.24
C ALA A 72 -14.57 0.74 13.39
N MET A 73 -14.14 -0.27 14.16
CA MET A 73 -14.86 -0.71 15.35
C MET A 73 -14.83 0.38 16.43
N PRO A 74 -15.94 0.65 17.16
CA PRO A 74 -15.90 1.55 18.32
C PRO A 74 -14.90 1.05 19.38
N VAL A 75 -14.06 1.95 19.91
CA VAL A 75 -13.03 1.61 20.91
C VAL A 75 -13.63 0.93 22.13
N GLY A 76 -14.76 1.42 22.64
CA GLY A 76 -15.44 0.79 23.78
C GLY A 76 -15.96 -0.62 23.50
N ARG A 77 -16.19 -1.00 22.23
CA ARG A 77 -16.48 -2.40 21.85
C ARG A 77 -15.20 -3.23 21.79
N ALA A 78 -14.13 -2.69 21.22
CA ALA A 78 -12.83 -3.36 21.18
C ALA A 78 -12.28 -3.64 22.59
N GLN A 79 -12.42 -2.70 23.53
CA GLN A 79 -12.05 -2.88 24.94
C GLN A 79 -12.84 -4.01 25.63
N ARG A 80 -14.11 -4.19 25.28
CA ARG A 80 -14.91 -5.31 25.78
C ARG A 80 -14.47 -6.67 25.21
N LEU A 81 -14.02 -6.69 23.95
CA LEU A 81 -13.50 -7.91 23.31
C LEU A 81 -12.13 -8.32 23.87
N ALA A 82 -11.26 -7.35 24.15
CA ALA A 82 -9.94 -7.60 24.72
C ALA A 82 -9.58 -6.54 25.78
N PRO A 83 -10.03 -6.71 27.03
CA PRO A 83 -9.75 -5.75 28.11
C PRO A 83 -8.25 -5.61 28.46
N HIS A 84 -7.45 -6.60 28.08
CA HIS A 84 -6.01 -6.66 28.30
C HIS A 84 -5.20 -6.14 27.10
N ALA A 85 -5.85 -5.75 26.01
CA ALA A 85 -5.16 -5.16 24.85
C ALA A 85 -4.65 -3.75 25.18
N LEU A 86 -3.56 -3.37 24.53
CA LEU A 86 -3.02 -2.02 24.59
C LEU A 86 -3.80 -1.12 23.64
N PHE A 87 -4.30 0.00 24.15
CA PHE A 87 -4.97 1.04 23.37
C PHE A 87 -4.13 2.31 23.42
N ILE A 88 -3.64 2.75 22.26
CA ILE A 88 -2.79 3.94 22.15
C ILE A 88 -3.45 5.00 21.27
N PRO A 89 -3.22 6.31 21.54
CA PRO A 89 -3.62 7.37 20.62
C PRO A 89 -2.79 7.29 19.32
N PRO A 90 -3.34 7.74 18.18
CA PRO A 90 -2.58 7.79 16.92
C PRO A 90 -1.53 8.90 16.91
N ASP A 91 -0.35 8.61 16.35
CA ASP A 91 0.65 9.59 15.97
C ASP A 91 0.61 9.84 14.46
N HIS A 92 -0.31 10.71 14.03
CA HIS A 92 -0.50 10.98 12.60
C HIS A 92 0.72 11.59 11.92
N GLN A 93 1.53 12.38 12.63
CA GLN A 93 2.73 12.98 12.06
C GLN A 93 3.77 11.89 11.75
N ARG A 94 3.97 10.96 12.70
CA ARG A 94 4.87 9.83 12.51
C ARG A 94 4.41 8.92 11.37
N TYR A 95 3.11 8.64 11.28
CA TYR A 95 2.55 7.80 10.21
C TYR A 95 2.71 8.44 8.83
N SER A 96 2.45 9.75 8.70
CA SER A 96 2.68 10.48 7.45
C SER A 96 4.14 10.44 7.02
N ALA A 97 5.08 10.63 7.95
CA ALA A 97 6.51 10.57 7.63
C ALA A 97 6.97 9.20 7.14
N VAL A 98 6.38 8.10 7.63
CA VAL A 98 6.64 6.74 7.08
C VAL A 98 6.02 6.60 5.70
N SER A 99 4.76 7.04 5.55
CA SER A 99 4.03 6.98 4.28
C SER A 99 4.81 7.67 3.16
N GLU A 100 5.31 8.88 3.38
CA GLU A 100 6.09 9.63 2.39
C GLU A 100 7.33 8.86 1.91
N ARG A 101 8.03 8.15 2.80
CA ARG A 101 9.17 7.31 2.43
C ARG A 101 8.76 6.09 1.63
N ILE A 102 7.64 5.45 1.98
CA ILE A 102 7.08 4.32 1.23
C ILE A 102 6.63 4.78 -0.17
N MET A 103 5.94 5.92 -0.29
CA MET A 103 5.57 6.49 -1.58
C MET A 103 6.79 6.85 -2.43
N SER A 104 7.88 7.30 -1.79
CA SER A 104 9.17 7.53 -2.46
C SER A 104 9.83 6.23 -2.97
N ILE A 105 9.57 5.09 -2.33
CA ILE A 105 9.97 3.77 -2.86
C ILE A 105 9.15 3.44 -4.10
N PHE A 106 7.83 3.64 -4.08
CA PHE A 106 6.95 3.39 -5.23
C PHE A 106 7.35 4.21 -6.46
N ALA A 107 7.69 5.48 -6.25
CA ALA A 107 8.13 6.39 -7.31
C ALA A 107 9.41 5.95 -8.04
N GLN A 108 10.19 5.02 -7.47
CA GLN A 108 11.37 4.45 -8.13
C GLN A 108 11.02 3.42 -9.21
N PHE A 109 9.83 2.82 -9.14
CA PHE A 109 9.37 1.81 -10.10
C PHE A 109 8.53 2.40 -11.22
N THR A 110 7.82 3.50 -10.95
CA THR A 110 7.00 4.21 -11.94
C THR A 110 6.73 5.63 -11.45
N PRO A 111 6.66 6.64 -12.34
CA PRO A 111 6.15 7.96 -11.98
C PRO A 111 4.62 7.99 -11.80
N LEU A 112 3.91 6.94 -12.23
CA LEU A 112 2.46 6.84 -12.18
C LEU A 112 2.02 6.18 -10.86
N VAL A 113 2.14 6.94 -9.76
CA VAL A 113 1.72 6.54 -8.41
C VAL A 113 0.51 7.38 -7.99
N GLU A 114 -0.58 6.72 -7.60
CA GLU A 114 -1.79 7.34 -7.09
C GLU A 114 -2.07 6.88 -5.65
N PRO A 115 -1.69 7.67 -4.63
CA PRO A 115 -2.02 7.36 -3.24
C PRO A 115 -3.53 7.44 -2.97
N LEU A 116 -4.08 6.41 -2.31
CA LEU A 116 -5.46 6.39 -1.82
C LEU A 116 -5.56 6.82 -0.35
N SER A 117 -4.54 6.46 0.43
CA SER A 117 -4.43 6.72 1.86
C SER A 117 -2.94 6.85 2.26
N LEU A 118 -2.65 6.87 3.57
CA LEU A 118 -1.28 6.82 4.07
C LEU A 118 -0.58 5.47 3.80
N ASP A 119 -1.33 4.38 3.70
CA ASP A 119 -0.84 3.01 3.56
C ASP A 119 -1.11 2.35 2.22
N GLU A 120 -1.81 3.02 1.31
CA GLU A 120 -2.36 2.40 0.11
C GLU A 120 -2.14 3.27 -1.14
N ALA A 121 -1.75 2.63 -2.25
CA ALA A 121 -1.59 3.30 -3.54
C ALA A 121 -1.81 2.36 -4.73
N PHE A 122 -2.28 2.92 -5.84
CA PHE A 122 -2.20 2.30 -7.17
C PHE A 122 -0.93 2.73 -7.89
N LEU A 123 -0.32 1.79 -8.62
CA LEU A 123 0.86 2.01 -9.45
C LEU A 123 0.59 1.45 -10.85
N ASP A 124 0.72 2.28 -11.89
CA ASP A 124 0.77 1.79 -13.27
C ASP A 124 2.21 1.46 -13.65
N VAL A 125 2.49 0.17 -13.85
CA VAL A 125 3.82 -0.35 -14.17
C VAL A 125 3.93 -0.86 -15.61
N THR A 126 2.94 -0.53 -16.46
CA THR A 126 2.88 -0.96 -17.86
C THR A 126 4.15 -0.60 -18.63
N GLY A 127 4.64 0.63 -18.43
CA GLY A 127 5.88 1.12 -19.04
C GLY A 127 7.17 0.65 -18.37
N SER A 128 7.09 0.05 -17.18
CA SER A 128 8.25 -0.28 -16.36
C SER A 128 8.84 -1.66 -16.65
N ALA A 129 8.17 -2.47 -17.47
CA ALA A 129 8.48 -3.88 -17.64
C ALA A 129 9.91 -4.15 -18.16
N LYS A 130 10.44 -3.28 -19.02
CA LYS A 130 11.80 -3.43 -19.57
C LYS A 130 12.90 -3.20 -18.54
N LEU A 131 12.63 -2.41 -17.50
CA LEU A 131 13.61 -2.05 -16.48
C LEU A 131 13.58 -3.02 -15.30
N PHE A 132 12.39 -3.45 -14.91
CA PHE A 132 12.18 -4.15 -13.64
C PHE A 132 11.51 -5.52 -13.79
N GLY A 133 11.18 -5.93 -15.02
CA GLY A 133 10.52 -7.20 -15.31
C GLY A 133 9.00 -7.13 -15.25
N THR A 134 8.37 -8.29 -15.17
CA THR A 134 6.92 -8.46 -15.10
C THR A 134 6.30 -7.74 -13.88
N GLY A 135 4.99 -7.46 -13.91
CA GLY A 135 4.29 -6.89 -12.75
C GLY A 135 4.47 -7.71 -11.47
N ARG A 136 4.62 -9.05 -11.58
CA ARG A 136 4.92 -9.93 -10.44
C ARG A 136 6.32 -9.69 -9.88
N GLU A 137 7.32 -9.52 -10.74
CA GLU A 137 8.69 -9.23 -10.31
C GLU A 137 8.77 -7.84 -9.66
N ILE A 138 8.08 -6.85 -10.22
CA ILE A 138 7.96 -5.51 -9.64
C ILE A 138 7.27 -5.56 -8.27
N ALA A 139 6.15 -6.27 -8.15
CA ALA A 139 5.45 -6.46 -6.87
C ALA A 139 6.34 -7.12 -5.81
N GLN A 140 7.11 -8.15 -6.18
CA GLN A 140 8.06 -8.81 -5.29
C GLN A 140 9.17 -7.84 -4.84
N ALA A 141 9.70 -7.04 -5.77
CA ALA A 141 10.71 -6.04 -5.50
C ALA A 141 10.20 -4.95 -4.56
N ILE A 142 8.99 -4.42 -4.78
CA ILE A 142 8.34 -3.45 -3.90
C ILE A 142 8.22 -4.01 -2.48
N ARG A 143 7.65 -5.21 -2.31
CA ARG A 143 7.51 -5.85 -0.99
C ARG A 143 8.86 -5.99 -0.28
N THR A 144 9.88 -6.37 -1.02
CA THR A 144 11.24 -6.55 -0.49
C THR A 144 11.85 -5.21 -0.06
N GLN A 145 11.74 -4.17 -0.88
CA GLN A 145 12.32 -2.86 -0.60
C GLN A 145 11.60 -2.15 0.56
N VAL A 146 10.26 -2.19 0.59
CA VAL A 146 9.47 -1.64 1.70
C VAL A 146 9.86 -2.30 3.02
N PHE A 147 9.94 -3.64 3.04
CA PHE A 147 10.36 -4.36 4.25
C PHE A 147 11.81 -4.06 4.62
N ALA A 148 12.72 -3.96 3.65
CA ALA A 148 14.12 -3.65 3.92
C ALA A 148 14.28 -2.27 4.57
N ALA A 149 13.60 -1.25 4.03
CA ALA A 149 13.70 0.14 4.46
C ALA A 149 12.92 0.43 5.75
N GLU A 150 11.65 0.03 5.82
CA GLU A 150 10.75 0.46 6.89
C GLU A 150 10.39 -0.66 7.87
N LYS A 151 10.82 -1.91 7.63
CA LYS A 151 10.46 -3.10 8.44
C LYS A 151 8.94 -3.34 8.55
N ILE A 152 8.18 -2.80 7.60
CA ILE A 152 6.73 -2.98 7.45
C ILE A 152 6.48 -3.91 6.26
N THR A 153 5.51 -4.81 6.39
CA THR A 153 5.11 -5.70 5.30
C THR A 153 3.94 -5.10 4.52
N CYS A 154 3.82 -5.49 3.26
CA CYS A 154 2.70 -5.12 2.43
C CYS A 154 2.20 -6.27 1.55
N SER A 155 0.94 -6.15 1.18
CA SER A 155 0.25 -6.97 0.21
C SER A 155 0.18 -6.24 -1.13
N VAL A 156 0.31 -6.97 -2.24
CA VAL A 156 0.24 -6.39 -3.59
C VAL A 156 -0.74 -7.19 -4.45
N GLY A 157 -1.80 -6.53 -4.91
CA GLY A 157 -2.70 -7.03 -5.95
C GLY A 157 -2.19 -6.63 -7.33
N ILE A 158 -2.43 -7.47 -8.34
CA ILE A 158 -2.00 -7.24 -9.73
C ILE A 158 -3.20 -7.46 -10.64
N ALA A 159 -3.47 -6.52 -11.53
CA ALA A 159 -4.51 -6.63 -12.56
C ALA A 159 -3.96 -6.20 -13.93
N THR A 160 -4.53 -6.80 -14.99
CA THR A 160 -4.16 -6.57 -16.40
C THR A 160 -5.39 -6.46 -17.28
#